data_AF-A0A1E7F1Q6-F1
#
_entry.id   AF-A0A1E7F1Q6-F1
#
_cell.length_a   1.000
_cell.length_b   1.000
_cell.length_c   1.000
_cell.angle_alpha   90.00
_cell.angle_beta   90.00
_cell.angle_gamma   90.00
#
_symmetry.space_group_name_H-M   'P 1'
#
loop_
_entity.id
_entity.type
_entity.pdbx_description
1 polymer ?
#
loop_
_entity_poly.entity_id
_entity_poly.type
_entity_poly.pdbx_seq_one_letter_code
_entity_poly.pdbx_strand_id
1 'polypeptide(L)'
;MIELEKPLGMILEECGGNGGVQVQEVIKGNNAGNAWKSNFIAPREILSSIDGTDVSKCDFDTVMDLLTSSSSSSSSTVQLVFSDGLGQFDMPKNVVSRLKTTEDAFFIDSIARQAVRECRRDGRLGDLLNVEVIIGAGISNSNNNKDNNNEWNEHRRGMVRFFAIFSTDGVTTYSCNVSATGIDISGDDDKNISNNAAVTNVRIKQNENNSNIKIVSLSCAKDEGLGQTIDIFREQ
;
A
#
# COMPACT_ATOMS: atom_id res chain seq x y z
N MET A 1 5.31 10.96 2.23
CA MET A 1 5.84 11.14 3.60
C MET A 1 4.69 10.93 4.56
N ILE A 2 4.94 10.26 5.69
CA ILE A 2 3.93 9.97 6.71
C ILE A 2 4.48 10.47 8.05
N GLU A 3 3.69 11.24 8.79
CA GLU A 3 4.02 11.66 10.15
C GLU A 3 3.30 10.76 11.14
N LEU A 4 4.04 10.07 12.02
CA LEU A 4 3.48 9.15 13.01
C LEU A 4 3.96 9.49 14.42
N GLU A 5 3.03 9.46 15.37
CA GLU A 5 3.38 9.53 16.80
C GLU A 5 3.98 8.20 17.28
N LYS A 6 4.96 8.26 18.19
CA LYS A 6 5.48 7.10 18.93
C LYS A 6 4.46 6.65 20.00
N PRO A 7 4.37 5.35 20.34
CA PRO A 7 5.09 4.22 19.76
C PRO A 7 4.56 3.84 18.37
N LEU A 8 5.47 3.49 17.47
CA LEU A 8 5.14 3.17 16.09
C LEU A 8 4.42 1.83 15.97
N GLY A 9 4.84 0.81 16.73
CA GLY A 9 4.22 -0.52 16.71
C GLY A 9 4.46 -1.28 15.40
N MET A 10 5.71 -1.31 14.94
CA MET A 10 6.17 -2.13 13.83
C MET A 10 7.48 -2.82 14.21
N ILE A 11 7.71 -3.99 13.64
CA ILE A 11 8.96 -4.75 13.73
C ILE A 11 9.72 -4.53 12.43
N LEU A 12 10.99 -4.19 12.55
CA LEU A 12 11.88 -3.95 11.42
C LEU A 12 12.89 -5.10 11.31
N GLU A 13 13.32 -5.39 10.09
CA GLU A 13 14.40 -6.33 9.80
C GLU A 13 15.38 -5.72 8.79
N GLU A 14 16.63 -6.15 8.83
CA GLU A 14 17.66 -5.69 7.90
C GLU A 14 17.42 -6.22 6.49
N CYS A 15 17.60 -5.35 5.49
CA CYS A 15 17.57 -5.75 4.09
C CYS A 15 18.89 -6.47 3.74
N GLY A 16 18.81 -7.69 3.21
CA GLY A 16 20.00 -8.51 2.95
C GLY A 16 21.06 -7.82 2.07
N GLY A 17 22.30 -7.77 2.56
CA GLY A 17 23.54 -7.55 1.79
C GLY A 17 23.85 -6.13 1.32
N ASN A 18 22.89 -5.21 1.32
CA ASN A 18 23.05 -3.84 0.78
C ASN A 18 22.72 -2.72 1.79
N GLY A 19 22.48 -3.08 3.05
CA GLY A 19 21.99 -2.16 4.07
C GLY A 19 20.52 -1.77 3.86
N GLY A 20 20.01 -0.94 4.75
CA GLY A 20 18.60 -0.57 4.84
C GLY A 20 17.81 -1.50 5.74
N VAL A 21 16.59 -1.07 6.07
CA VAL A 21 15.65 -1.87 6.85
C VAL A 21 14.28 -1.89 6.19
N GLN A 22 13.57 -2.99 6.39
CA GLN A 22 12.21 -3.15 5.94
C GLN A 22 11.29 -3.54 7.08
N VAL A 23 10.00 -3.31 6.88
CA VAL A 23 8.97 -3.68 7.84
C VAL A 23 8.78 -5.19 7.79
N GLN A 24 9.18 -5.90 8.84
CA GLN A 24 8.89 -7.32 8.98
C GLN A 24 7.42 -7.52 9.33
N GLU A 25 6.91 -6.78 10.31
CA GLU A 25 5.56 -6.92 10.84
C GLU A 25 5.00 -5.58 11.29
N VAL A 26 3.69 -5.39 11.16
CA VAL A 26 2.95 -4.28 11.77
C VAL A 26 2.07 -4.84 12.88
N ILE A 27 2.29 -4.43 14.13
CA ILE A 27 1.64 -5.02 15.32
C ILE A 27 0.15 -4.67 15.32
N LYS A 28 -0.70 -5.70 15.38
CA LYS A 28 -2.17 -5.59 15.35
C LYS A 28 -2.79 -5.69 16.76
N GLY A 29 -4.07 -5.30 16.88
CA GLY A 29 -4.88 -5.49 18.08
C GLY A 29 -4.69 -4.42 19.16
N ASN A 30 -4.90 -4.80 20.42
CA ASN A 30 -4.94 -3.85 21.55
C ASN A 30 -3.60 -3.12 21.81
N ASN A 31 -2.48 -3.75 21.40
CA ASN A 31 -1.13 -3.18 21.55
C ASN A 31 -0.63 -2.53 20.25
N ALA A 32 -1.51 -2.30 19.28
CA ALA A 32 -1.15 -1.70 18.01
C ALA A 32 -0.65 -0.26 18.19
N GLY A 33 0.53 0.02 17.62
CA GLY A 33 1.05 1.38 17.51
C GLY A 33 0.43 2.13 16.33
N ASN A 34 0.93 3.35 16.10
CA ASN A 34 0.37 4.22 15.07
C ASN A 34 0.64 3.75 13.63
N ALA A 35 1.63 2.87 13.40
CA ALA A 35 1.86 2.23 12.10
C ALA A 35 0.63 1.42 11.64
N TRP A 36 0.04 0.62 12.54
CA TRP A 36 -1.18 -0.13 12.24
C TRP A 36 -2.38 0.79 12.00
N LYS A 37 -2.61 1.72 12.93
CA LYS A 37 -3.78 2.61 12.95
C LYS A 37 -3.83 3.54 11.74
N SER A 38 -2.67 3.92 11.22
CA SER A 38 -2.56 4.81 10.07
C SER A 38 -2.98 4.16 8.75
N ASN A 39 -2.96 2.82 8.65
CA ASN A 39 -3.15 2.08 7.40
C ASN A 39 -2.14 2.38 6.27
N PHE A 40 -1.12 3.22 6.51
CA PHE A 40 -0.16 3.62 5.46
C PHE A 40 1.11 2.78 5.40
N ILE A 41 1.33 1.91 6.39
CA ILE A 41 2.53 1.06 6.46
C ILE A 41 2.10 -0.41 6.28
N ALA A 42 2.85 -1.16 5.48
CA ALA A 42 2.67 -2.60 5.34
C ALA A 42 3.98 -3.37 5.51
N PRO A 43 3.92 -4.67 5.84
CA PRO A 43 5.07 -5.56 5.75
C PRO A 43 5.77 -5.46 4.38
N ARG A 44 7.08 -5.71 4.36
CA ARG A 44 7.98 -5.65 3.21
C ARG A 44 8.17 -4.26 2.58
N GLU A 45 7.60 -3.21 3.15
CA GLU A 45 7.96 -1.84 2.77
C GLU A 45 9.35 -1.49 3.33
N ILE A 46 10.15 -0.81 2.52
CA ILE A 46 11.54 -0.47 2.85
C ILE A 46 11.58 0.97 3.34
N LEU A 47 12.13 1.18 4.53
CA LEU A 47 12.29 2.51 5.10
C LEU A 47 13.43 3.23 4.37
N SER A 48 13.10 4.33 3.70
CA SER A 48 14.07 5.12 2.94
C SER A 48 14.48 6.40 3.65
N SER A 49 13.63 6.97 4.51
CA SER A 49 13.99 8.18 5.26
C SER A 49 13.30 8.30 6.62
N ILE A 50 14.04 8.85 7.59
CA ILE A 50 13.57 9.26 8.93
C ILE A 50 13.88 10.74 9.14
N ASP A 51 12.88 11.56 9.40
CA ASP A 51 13.01 13.00 9.66
C ASP A 51 13.87 13.73 8.60
N GLY A 52 13.72 13.33 7.34
CA GLY A 52 14.45 13.87 6.20
C GLY A 52 15.88 13.32 6.02
N THR A 53 16.35 12.48 6.93
CA THR A 53 17.63 11.75 6.79
C THR A 53 17.40 10.50 5.95
N ASP A 54 18.19 10.31 4.88
CA ASP A 54 18.17 9.07 4.09
C ASP A 54 18.80 7.92 4.89
N VAL A 55 18.06 6.82 4.99
CA VAL A 55 18.48 5.61 5.72
C VAL A 55 18.45 4.36 4.86
N SER A 56 18.25 4.51 3.54
CA SER A 56 18.08 3.39 2.60
C SER A 56 19.28 2.44 2.52
N LYS A 57 20.45 2.85 3.01
CA LYS A 57 21.70 2.06 3.04
C LYS A 57 22.34 1.98 4.42
N CYS A 58 21.65 2.45 5.46
CA CYS A 58 22.16 2.39 6.83
C CYS A 58 22.01 0.98 7.39
N ASP A 59 22.88 0.60 8.34
CA ASP A 59 22.70 -0.64 9.10
C ASP A 59 21.51 -0.53 10.07
N PHE A 60 21.09 -1.69 10.59
CA PHE A 60 19.95 -1.78 11.48
C PHE A 60 20.11 -0.93 12.75
N ASP A 61 21.30 -0.96 13.36
CA ASP A 61 21.57 -0.24 14.61
C ASP A 61 21.48 1.28 14.42
N THR A 62 22.05 1.82 13.34
CA THR A 62 21.94 3.26 13.00
C THR A 62 20.48 3.67 12.82
N VAL A 63 19.68 2.84 12.16
CA VAL A 63 18.25 3.12 11.97
C VAL A 63 17.50 3.10 13.29
N MET A 64 17.77 2.12 14.15
CA MET A 64 17.16 2.04 15.48
C MET A 64 17.55 3.21 16.37
N ASP A 65 18.81 3.65 16.32
CA ASP A 65 19.27 4.84 17.01
C ASP A 65 18.52 6.08 16.55
N LEU A 66 18.31 6.28 15.25
CA LEU A 66 17.51 7.40 14.73
C LEU A 66 16.05 7.33 15.19
N LEU A 67 15.40 6.16 15.09
CA LEU A 67 14.00 5.98 15.50
C LEU A 67 13.78 6.15 17.00
N THR A 68 14.75 5.73 17.82
CA THR A 68 14.66 5.79 19.29
C THR A 68 15.25 7.06 19.86
N SER A 69 16.12 7.75 19.11
CA SER A 69 16.66 9.03 19.51
C SER A 69 15.51 9.95 19.90
N SER A 70 15.62 10.48 21.10
CA SER A 70 14.68 11.45 21.62
C SER A 70 14.98 12.73 20.86
N SER A 71 14.29 12.96 19.75
CA SER A 71 14.28 14.27 19.08
C SER A 71 14.01 15.30 20.17
N SER A 72 15.05 16.08 20.46
CA SER A 72 15.17 16.91 21.64
C SER A 72 13.90 17.73 21.83
N SER A 73 13.18 17.50 22.94
CA SER A 73 12.14 18.37 23.51
C SER A 73 10.97 18.72 22.58
N SER A 74 9.83 18.04 22.81
CA SER A 74 8.43 18.40 22.51
C SER A 74 7.67 17.71 21.37
N SER A 75 8.32 16.96 20.46
CA SER A 75 7.56 16.21 19.45
C SER A 75 7.69 14.69 19.62
N SER A 76 6.59 14.02 19.94
CA SER A 76 6.47 12.55 19.91
C SER A 76 6.31 12.00 18.49
N THR A 77 6.29 12.86 17.47
CA THR A 77 6.14 12.47 16.06
C THR A 77 7.47 12.21 15.38
N VAL A 78 7.45 11.32 14.40
CA VAL A 78 8.55 11.05 13.46
C VAL A 78 8.00 11.07 12.04
N GLN A 79 8.75 11.65 11.11
CA GLN A 79 8.44 11.67 9.69
C GLN A 79 9.15 10.50 9.01
N LEU A 80 8.37 9.66 8.34
CA LEU A 80 8.86 8.46 7.68
C LEU A 80 8.55 8.49 6.19
N VAL A 81 9.48 7.96 5.40
CA VAL A 81 9.28 7.68 3.98
C VAL A 81 9.58 6.22 3.75
N PHE A 82 8.62 5.53 3.13
CA PHE A 82 8.74 4.13 2.74
C PHE A 82 8.68 4.02 1.23
N SER A 83 9.40 3.04 0.70
CA SER A 83 9.17 2.51 -0.64
C SER A 83 8.50 1.15 -0.54
N ASP A 84 7.73 0.76 -1.55
CA ASP A 84 6.98 -0.49 -1.52
C ASP A 84 7.83 -1.76 -1.76
N GLY A 85 9.11 -1.60 -2.13
CA GLY A 85 10.01 -2.71 -2.43
C GLY A 85 9.63 -3.51 -3.68
N LEU A 86 8.73 -2.99 -4.53
CA LEU A 86 8.21 -3.71 -5.71
C LEU A 86 8.95 -3.38 -7.00
N GLY A 87 9.70 -2.28 -7.02
CA GLY A 87 10.37 -1.82 -8.24
C GLY A 87 9.38 -1.44 -9.35
N GLN A 88 9.76 -1.72 -10.59
CA GLN A 88 8.96 -1.43 -11.78
C GLN A 88 8.17 -2.67 -12.19
N PHE A 89 6.86 -2.54 -12.37
CA PHE A 89 6.04 -3.59 -12.95
C PHE A 89 6.23 -3.66 -14.46
N ASP A 90 6.28 -4.87 -15.01
CA ASP A 90 6.10 -5.06 -16.44
C ASP A 90 4.62 -4.93 -16.79
N MET A 91 4.33 -4.19 -17.85
CA MET A 91 2.98 -4.03 -18.41
C MET A 91 3.04 -4.34 -19.91
N PRO A 92 2.56 -5.52 -20.34
CA PRO A 92 2.63 -5.95 -21.73
C PRO A 92 1.90 -4.97 -22.67
N LYS A 93 2.37 -4.88 -23.92
CA LYS A 93 1.84 -3.91 -24.91
C LYS A 93 0.32 -3.99 -25.10
N ASN A 94 -0.26 -5.19 -25.03
CA ASN A 94 -1.70 -5.41 -25.15
C ASN A 94 -2.51 -4.90 -23.94
N VAL A 95 -1.86 -4.73 -22.78
CA VAL A 95 -2.45 -4.09 -21.60
C VAL A 95 -2.33 -2.57 -21.73
N VAL A 96 -1.13 -2.07 -22.05
CA VAL A 96 -0.88 -0.64 -22.25
C VAL A 96 -1.78 -0.06 -23.34
N SER A 97 -2.00 -0.78 -24.44
CA SER A 97 -2.88 -0.32 -25.53
C SER A 97 -4.35 -0.13 -25.13
N ARG A 98 -4.78 -0.64 -23.97
CA ARG A 98 -6.13 -0.43 -23.43
C ARG A 98 -6.24 0.84 -22.59
N LEU A 99 -5.10 1.41 -22.19
CA LEU A 99 -5.03 2.64 -21.43
C LEU A 99 -4.95 3.80 -22.42
N LYS A 100 -5.76 4.84 -22.22
CA LYS A 100 -5.89 5.93 -23.19
C LYS A 100 -4.79 6.95 -23.03
N THR A 101 -4.28 7.11 -21.81
CA THR A 101 -3.28 8.12 -21.48
C THR A 101 -2.17 7.56 -20.59
N THR A 102 -1.11 8.35 -20.39
CA THR A 102 -0.03 8.04 -19.44
C THR A 102 -0.52 8.05 -17.99
N GLU A 103 -1.46 8.93 -17.68
CA GLU A 103 -2.09 9.05 -16.35
C GLU A 103 -2.97 7.84 -16.03
N ASP A 104 -3.53 7.19 -17.06
CA ASP A 104 -4.20 5.89 -16.91
C ASP A 104 -3.22 4.80 -16.46
N ALA A 105 -2.01 4.77 -17.03
CA ALA A 105 -0.98 3.81 -16.64
C ALA A 105 -0.49 4.04 -15.20
N PHE A 106 -0.22 5.29 -14.82
CA PHE A 106 0.16 5.62 -13.43
C PHE A 106 -0.95 5.30 -12.43
N PHE A 107 -2.20 5.53 -12.80
CA PHE A 107 -3.34 5.19 -11.94
C PHE A 107 -3.47 3.67 -11.73
N ILE A 108 -3.31 2.87 -12.78
CA ILE A 108 -3.34 1.40 -12.68
C ILE A 108 -2.15 0.87 -11.87
N ASP A 109 -0.95 1.41 -12.08
CA ASP A 109 0.23 1.09 -11.28
C ASP A 109 -0.01 1.38 -9.78
N SER A 110 -0.60 2.54 -9.47
CA SER A 110 -0.94 2.93 -8.10
C SER A 110 -1.96 1.99 -7.46
N ILE A 111 -2.97 1.53 -8.21
CA ILE A 111 -3.93 0.52 -7.73
C ILE A 111 -3.23 -0.81 -7.44
N ALA A 112 -2.33 -1.26 -8.30
CA ALA A 112 -1.58 -2.50 -8.08
C ALA A 112 -0.71 -2.40 -6.82
N ARG A 113 0.00 -1.29 -6.61
CA ARG A 113 0.82 -1.05 -5.41
C ARG A 113 -0.04 -1.02 -4.14
N GLN A 114 -1.17 -0.31 -4.16
CA GLN A 114 -2.08 -0.29 -3.01
C GLN A 114 -2.71 -1.67 -2.75
N ALA A 115 -3.09 -2.42 -3.80
CA ALA A 115 -3.60 -3.78 -3.65
C ALA A 115 -2.57 -4.72 -3.01
N VAL A 116 -1.30 -4.59 -3.39
CA VAL A 116 -0.19 -5.31 -2.75
C VAL A 116 -0.06 -4.93 -1.27
N ARG A 117 -0.14 -3.64 -0.95
CA ARG A 117 -0.11 -3.14 0.43
C ARG A 117 -1.21 -3.79 1.27
N GLU A 118 -2.43 -3.84 0.75
CA GLU A 118 -3.57 -4.50 1.42
C GLU A 118 -3.34 -6.01 1.59
N CYS A 119 -2.82 -6.71 0.57
CA CYS A 119 -2.48 -8.13 0.67
C CYS A 119 -1.48 -8.41 1.80
N ARG A 120 -0.41 -7.61 1.87
CA ARG A 120 0.64 -7.71 2.89
C ARG A 120 0.10 -7.42 4.30
N ARG A 121 -0.80 -6.44 4.43
CA ARG A 121 -1.45 -6.14 5.72
C ARG A 121 -2.40 -7.23 6.17
N ASP A 122 -3.13 -7.86 5.25
CA ASP A 122 -4.02 -8.97 5.57
C ASP A 122 -3.22 -10.20 6.04
N GLY A 123 -2.20 -10.59 5.28
CA GLY A 123 -1.25 -11.65 5.63
C GLY A 123 -1.77 -13.09 5.45
N ARG A 124 -3.04 -13.32 5.08
CA ARG A 124 -3.56 -14.69 4.86
C ARG A 124 -2.90 -15.41 3.68
N LEU A 125 -2.31 -14.66 2.74
CA LEU A 125 -1.58 -15.20 1.61
C LEU A 125 -0.09 -15.43 1.91
N GLY A 126 0.37 -15.16 3.14
CA GLY A 126 1.79 -15.15 3.47
C GLY A 126 2.50 -13.88 2.99
N ASP A 127 3.83 -13.94 3.01
CA ASP A 127 4.70 -12.86 2.59
C ASP A 127 4.69 -12.73 1.08
N LEU A 128 4.29 -11.57 0.57
CA LEU A 128 4.44 -11.26 -0.84
C LEU A 128 5.91 -11.07 -1.18
N LEU A 129 6.44 -11.95 -2.03
CA LEU A 129 7.81 -11.91 -2.51
C LEU A 129 7.97 -10.96 -3.69
N ASN A 130 7.09 -11.04 -4.69
CA ASN A 130 7.22 -10.26 -5.91
C ASN A 130 5.90 -10.10 -6.66
N VAL A 131 5.82 -9.07 -7.50
CA VAL A 131 4.83 -8.93 -8.58
C VAL A 131 5.59 -9.01 -9.89
N GLU A 132 5.26 -10.00 -10.72
CA GLU A 132 5.97 -10.18 -11.99
C GLU A 132 5.46 -9.23 -13.07
N VAL A 133 4.15 -9.22 -13.28
CA VAL A 133 3.56 -8.57 -14.46
C VAL A 133 2.10 -8.17 -14.21
N ILE A 134 1.71 -7.00 -14.71
CA ILE A 134 0.32 -6.59 -14.83
C ILE A 134 -0.26 -7.21 -16.10
N ILE A 135 -1.13 -8.21 -15.96
CA ILE A 135 -1.71 -8.99 -17.07
C ILE A 135 -3.04 -8.43 -17.58
N GLY A 136 -3.64 -7.48 -16.85
CA GLY A 136 -4.89 -6.86 -17.26
C GLY A 136 -5.11 -5.52 -16.58
N ALA A 137 -5.67 -4.58 -17.32
CA ALA A 137 -6.01 -3.27 -16.81
C ALA A 137 -7.26 -2.73 -17.53
N GLY A 138 -8.04 -1.92 -16.83
CA GLY A 138 -9.19 -1.21 -17.40
C GLY A 138 -9.60 -0.06 -16.51
N ILE A 139 -10.07 1.03 -17.11
CA ILE A 139 -10.54 2.22 -16.39
C ILE A 139 -11.96 2.52 -16.84
N SER A 140 -12.81 2.81 -15.85
CA SER A 140 -14.16 3.28 -16.05
C SER A 140 -14.26 4.69 -15.48
N ASN A 141 -14.50 5.66 -16.37
CA ASN A 141 -14.80 7.03 -15.97
C ASN A 141 -16.30 7.12 -15.72
N SER A 142 -16.69 7.39 -14.48
CA SER A 142 -18.10 7.41 -14.05
C SER A 142 -18.86 8.68 -14.50
N ASN A 143 -18.32 9.45 -15.45
CA ASN A 143 -18.91 10.73 -15.88
C ASN A 143 -20.14 10.62 -16.79
N ASN A 144 -20.61 9.41 -17.13
CA ASN A 144 -21.67 9.22 -18.13
C ASN A 144 -23.06 8.86 -17.56
N ASN A 145 -23.21 8.66 -16.25
CA ASN A 145 -24.53 8.43 -15.65
C ASN A 145 -25.06 9.72 -15.01
N LYS A 146 -25.87 10.47 -15.78
CA LYS A 146 -26.72 11.56 -15.28
C LYS A 146 -27.98 11.07 -14.55
N ASP A 147 -28.16 9.76 -14.43
CA ASP A 147 -29.33 9.19 -13.76
C ASP A 147 -29.06 9.03 -12.26
N ASN A 148 -29.80 9.87 -11.54
CA ASN A 148 -29.68 10.22 -10.13
C ASN A 148 -29.86 9.04 -9.16
N ASN A 149 -28.99 9.01 -8.14
CA ASN A 149 -29.23 8.64 -6.73
C ASN A 149 -28.14 7.77 -6.07
N ASN A 150 -27.11 7.33 -6.80
CA ASN A 150 -25.98 6.64 -6.18
C ASN A 150 -24.77 7.57 -6.06
N GLU A 151 -24.52 8.02 -4.83
CA GLU A 151 -23.42 8.89 -4.37
C GLU A 151 -22.01 8.37 -4.75
N TRP A 152 -21.92 7.10 -5.16
CA TRP A 152 -20.68 6.41 -5.55
C TRP A 152 -20.28 6.57 -7.03
N ASN A 153 -21.07 7.30 -7.83
CA ASN A 153 -20.87 7.46 -9.26
C ASN A 153 -19.94 8.61 -9.67
N GLU A 154 -19.21 9.25 -8.75
CA GLU A 154 -18.35 10.40 -9.10
C GLU A 154 -16.86 10.04 -9.24
N HIS A 155 -16.42 8.92 -8.68
CA HIS A 155 -14.99 8.60 -8.65
C HIS A 155 -14.50 7.85 -9.90
N ARG A 156 -13.28 8.18 -10.34
CA ARG A 156 -12.56 7.42 -11.38
C ARG A 156 -12.24 6.03 -10.83
N ARG A 157 -12.66 4.98 -11.54
CA ARG A 157 -12.48 3.58 -11.12
C ARG A 157 -11.50 2.86 -12.04
N GLY A 158 -10.51 2.20 -11.45
CA GLY A 158 -9.56 1.35 -12.16
C GLY A 158 -9.67 -0.10 -11.70
N MET A 159 -9.50 -1.01 -12.64
CA MET A 159 -9.45 -2.46 -12.42
C MET A 159 -8.12 -2.96 -12.92
N VAL A 160 -7.41 -3.73 -12.10
CA VAL A 160 -6.11 -4.30 -12.43
C VAL A 160 -6.09 -5.78 -12.11
N ARG A 161 -5.38 -6.55 -12.94
CA ARG A 161 -5.01 -7.94 -12.70
C ARG A 161 -3.51 -8.07 -12.83
N PHE A 162 -2.88 -8.70 -11.86
CA PHE A 162 -1.44 -8.94 -11.85
C PHE A 162 -1.11 -10.32 -11.31
N PHE A 163 0.05 -10.82 -11.71
CA PHE A 163 0.60 -12.08 -11.24
C PHE A 163 1.55 -11.82 -10.08
N ALA A 164 1.29 -12.47 -8.95
CA ALA A 164 2.02 -12.26 -7.70
C ALA A 164 2.55 -13.58 -7.15
N ILE A 165 3.75 -13.53 -6.58
CA ILE A 165 4.44 -14.66 -5.94
C ILE A 165 4.45 -14.43 -4.44
N PHE A 166 3.96 -15.41 -3.70
CA PHE A 166 3.87 -15.41 -2.25
C PHE A 166 4.72 -16.54 -1.65
N SER A 167 5.06 -16.41 -0.37
CA SER A 167 5.64 -17.47 0.44
C SER A 167 4.99 -17.50 1.82
N THR A 168 4.63 -18.69 2.30
CA THR A 168 4.02 -18.85 3.63
C THR A 168 5.03 -19.15 4.73
N ASP A 169 6.22 -19.63 4.36
CA ASP A 169 7.24 -20.12 5.29
C ASP A 169 8.66 -19.62 4.94
N GLY A 170 8.78 -18.71 3.97
CA GLY A 170 10.06 -18.20 3.47
C GLY A 170 10.83 -19.16 2.57
N VAL A 171 10.34 -20.39 2.34
CA VAL A 171 11.03 -21.44 1.58
C VAL A 171 10.20 -21.90 0.39
N THR A 172 8.95 -22.24 0.63
CA THR A 172 7.99 -22.62 -0.40
C THR A 172 7.35 -21.36 -0.98
N THR A 173 7.18 -21.37 -2.30
CA THR A 173 6.55 -20.28 -3.02
C THR A 173 5.36 -20.80 -3.79
N TYR A 174 4.36 -19.95 -3.94
CA TYR A 174 3.25 -20.18 -4.85
C TYR A 174 2.90 -18.87 -5.54
N SER A 175 2.28 -18.99 -6.70
CA SER A 175 1.84 -17.85 -7.48
C SER A 175 0.33 -17.82 -7.60
N CYS A 176 -0.26 -16.64 -7.65
CA CYS A 176 -1.68 -16.51 -7.94
C CYS A 176 -1.99 -15.26 -8.75
N ASN A 177 -3.12 -15.31 -9.45
CA ASN A 177 -3.68 -14.14 -10.10
C ASN A 177 -4.40 -13.29 -9.05
N VAL A 178 -3.99 -12.03 -8.95
CA VAL A 178 -4.63 -11.04 -8.09
C VAL A 178 -5.47 -10.12 -8.95
N SER A 179 -6.71 -9.87 -8.53
CA SER A 179 -7.61 -8.90 -9.15
C SER A 179 -7.98 -7.84 -8.13
N ALA A 180 -7.75 -6.58 -8.47
CA ALA A 180 -8.05 -5.45 -7.62
C ALA A 180 -8.86 -4.40 -8.37
N THR A 181 -9.80 -3.77 -7.67
CA THR A 181 -10.50 -2.57 -8.12
C THR A 181 -10.21 -1.45 -7.14
N GLY A 182 -9.72 -0.33 -7.66
CA GLY A 182 -9.46 0.88 -6.89
C GLY A 182 -10.26 2.07 -7.41
N ILE A 183 -10.52 3.03 -6.53
CA ILE A 183 -11.10 4.33 -6.87
C ILE A 183 -10.15 5.45 -6.42
N ASP A 184 -10.10 6.52 -7.22
CA ASP A 184 -9.39 7.76 -6.88
C ASP A 184 -10.27 8.60 -5.94
N ILE A 185 -9.80 8.87 -4.72
CA ILE A 185 -10.50 9.69 -3.72
C ILE A 185 -9.87 11.08 -3.54
N SER A 186 -8.97 11.50 -4.43
CA SER A 186 -8.27 12.80 -4.36
C SER A 186 -9.18 14.05 -4.36
N GLY A 187 -10.49 13.89 -4.60
CA GLY A 187 -11.48 14.97 -4.53
C GLY A 187 -12.33 15.04 -3.25
N ASP A 188 -12.24 14.07 -2.34
CA ASP A 188 -13.11 14.00 -1.14
C ASP A 188 -12.54 14.70 0.10
N ASP A 189 -11.24 15.01 0.10
CA ASP A 189 -10.53 15.51 1.27
C ASP A 189 -11.00 16.91 1.73
N ASP A 190 -11.67 17.69 0.87
CA ASP A 190 -12.19 19.02 1.24
C ASP A 190 -13.54 19.01 1.96
N LYS A 191 -14.28 17.88 1.99
CA LYS A 191 -15.66 17.86 2.53
C LYS A 191 -15.84 17.14 3.86
N ASN A 192 -14.90 16.30 4.30
CA ASN A 192 -15.10 15.41 5.45
C ASN A 192 -14.10 15.55 6.63
N ILE A 193 -13.20 16.54 6.60
CA ILE A 193 -12.23 16.77 7.70
C ILE A 193 -12.91 17.31 9.00
N SER A 194 -14.21 17.61 9.00
CA SER A 194 -14.85 18.26 10.16
C SER A 194 -15.54 17.35 11.20
N ASN A 195 -15.77 16.05 10.97
CA ASN A 195 -16.73 15.31 11.82
C ASN A 195 -16.27 14.01 12.50
N ASN A 196 -15.01 13.56 12.38
CA ASN A 196 -14.52 12.40 13.15
C ASN A 196 -13.19 12.70 13.88
N ALA A 197 -13.17 13.81 14.62
CA ALA A 197 -12.08 14.23 15.51
C ALA A 197 -11.98 13.37 16.80
N ALA A 198 -11.96 12.05 16.64
CA ALA A 198 -11.59 11.08 17.71
C ALA A 198 -10.55 10.04 17.25
N VAL A 199 -10.04 10.12 16.01
CA VAL A 199 -9.05 9.16 15.50
C VAL A 199 -7.80 9.91 15.04
N THR A 200 -6.85 10.02 15.97
CA THR A 200 -5.39 10.17 15.80
C THR A 200 -4.89 11.34 14.94
N ASN A 201 -4.02 12.19 15.51
CA ASN A 201 -3.37 13.33 14.86
C ASN A 201 -2.36 12.92 13.74
N VAL A 202 -2.82 12.22 12.70
CA VAL A 202 -1.99 11.92 11.53
C VAL A 202 -2.13 13.06 10.52
N ARG A 203 -1.20 14.02 10.55
CA ARG A 203 -1.09 15.04 9.49
C ARG A 203 -0.31 14.45 8.32
N ILE A 204 -1.02 14.02 7.29
CA ILE A 204 -0.38 13.46 6.10
C ILE A 204 -0.08 14.60 5.13
N LYS A 205 1.20 14.91 4.91
CA LYS A 205 1.64 15.61 3.70
C LYS A 205 2.04 14.55 2.68
N GLN A 206 1.07 14.08 1.88
CA GLN A 206 1.34 13.13 0.82
C GLN A 206 2.22 13.81 -0.25
N ASN A 207 3.25 13.10 -0.70
CA ASN A 207 4.07 13.54 -1.82
C ASN A 207 3.27 13.24 -3.10
N GLU A 208 3.28 14.18 -4.06
CA GLU A 208 2.33 14.35 -5.18
C GLU A 208 2.12 13.15 -6.14
N ASN A 209 2.77 12.02 -5.92
CA ASN A 209 2.70 10.84 -6.80
C ASN A 209 2.00 9.62 -6.19
N ASN A 210 1.62 9.65 -4.91
CA ASN A 210 0.72 8.64 -4.35
C ASN A 210 -0.71 9.16 -4.49
N SER A 211 -1.36 8.86 -5.62
CA SER A 211 -2.80 9.06 -5.76
C SER A 211 -3.50 8.45 -4.54
N ASN A 212 -4.45 9.18 -3.96
CA ASN A 212 -5.24 8.74 -2.83
C ASN A 212 -6.16 7.61 -3.35
N ILE A 213 -5.66 6.38 -3.40
CA ILE A 213 -6.36 5.21 -3.94
C ILE A 213 -7.01 4.47 -2.80
N LYS A 214 -8.32 4.27 -2.90
CA LYS A 214 -9.06 3.33 -2.06
C LYS A 214 -9.32 2.04 -2.82
N ILE A 215 -8.86 0.91 -2.30
CA ILE A 215 -9.20 -0.42 -2.83
C ILE A 215 -10.62 -0.75 -2.38
N VAL A 216 -11.52 -1.01 -3.35
CA VAL A 216 -12.93 -1.35 -3.09
C VAL A 216 -13.22 -2.83 -3.28
N SER A 217 -12.36 -3.52 -4.02
CA SER A 217 -12.43 -4.97 -4.21
C SER A 217 -11.03 -5.54 -4.40
N LEU A 218 -10.73 -6.63 -3.70
CA LEU A 218 -9.46 -7.34 -3.81
C LEU A 218 -9.70 -8.85 -3.65
N SER A 219 -9.29 -9.61 -4.65
CA SER A 219 -9.45 -11.07 -4.67
C SER A 219 -8.24 -11.75 -5.29
N CYS A 220 -7.97 -12.97 -4.85
CA CYS A 220 -6.86 -13.78 -5.33
C CYS A 220 -7.36 -15.18 -5.68
N ALA A 221 -7.06 -15.63 -6.89
CA ALA A 221 -7.37 -16.98 -7.32
C ALA A 221 -6.16 -17.88 -7.02
N LYS A 222 -6.17 -18.54 -5.87
CA LYS A 222 -5.07 -19.43 -5.45
C LYS A 222 -5.15 -20.72 -6.26
N ASP A 223 -4.23 -20.89 -7.20
CA ASP A 223 -4.21 -22.06 -8.08
C ASP A 223 -3.38 -23.20 -7.46
N GLU A 224 -3.89 -23.76 -6.36
CA GLU A 224 -3.39 -25.02 -5.79
C GLU A 224 -4.23 -26.22 -6.27
N GLY A 225 -4.84 -26.13 -7.46
CA GLY A 225 -5.65 -27.21 -8.04
C GLY A 225 -7.09 -27.32 -7.53
N LEU A 226 -7.53 -26.42 -6.63
CA LEU A 226 -8.89 -26.38 -6.07
C LEU A 226 -9.78 -25.26 -6.65
N GLY A 227 -9.21 -24.33 -7.44
CA GLY A 227 -9.95 -23.23 -8.06
C GLY A 227 -10.58 -22.24 -7.08
N GLN A 228 -10.10 -22.18 -5.83
CA GLN A 228 -10.70 -21.34 -4.80
C GLN A 228 -10.28 -19.87 -4.97
N THR A 229 -11.26 -18.98 -5.05
CA THR A 229 -11.04 -17.53 -4.97
C THR A 229 -11.14 -17.09 -3.53
N ILE A 230 -10.11 -16.39 -3.05
CA ILE A 230 -10.05 -15.78 -1.73
C ILE A 230 -10.37 -14.30 -1.90
N ASP A 231 -11.46 -13.84 -1.28
CA ASP A 231 -11.75 -12.42 -1.14
C ASP A 231 -10.94 -11.85 0.03
N ILE A 232 -10.01 -10.97 -0.28
CA ILE A 232 -9.20 -10.29 0.73
C ILE A 232 -9.99 -9.14 1.32
N PHE A 233 -10.59 -8.34 0.43
CA PHE A 233 -11.36 -7.15 0.79
C PHE A 233 -12.56 -7.00 -0.15
N ARG A 234 -13.74 -6.81 0.44
CA ARG A 234 -14.93 -6.33 -0.27
C ARG A 234 -15.58 -5.26 0.58
N GLU A 235 -15.78 -4.08 0.01
CA GLU A 235 -16.70 -3.11 0.60
C GLU A 235 -18.12 -3.68 0.48
N GLN A 236 -18.82 -3.80 1.61
CA GLN A 236 -20.20 -4.32 1.70
C GLN A 236 -21.22 -3.27 1.28
#